data_AF-A0AAW1GTU7-F1
#
_entry.id   AF-A0AAW1GTU7-F1
#
_cell.length_a   1.000
_cell.length_b   1.000
_cell.length_c   1.000
_cell.angle_alpha   90.00
_cell.angle_beta   90.00
_cell.angle_gamma   90.00
#
_symmetry.space_group_name_H-M   'P 1'
#
loop_
_entity.id
_entity.type
_entity.pdbx_description
1 polymer ?
#
loop_
_entity_poly.entity_id
_entity_poly.type
_entity_poly.pdbx_seq_one_letter_code
_entity_poly.pdbx_strand_id
1 'polypeptide(L)'
;MLGDAFQAPVPGQGKELDKMGPLAIGNRLESNHSEGRAINLSSSTSQRSISVPHSVEVAARLMLQDQKKVFDTTISPPQKKHVPAPSEITVVPETAVKGILERGLMMATTGLLKTMKEAAFADVDKIAREAPLVYRCVKHLKGNSTRLQEKIESYSAVVKAFCLLEEATSEHQRCDDINREIALEREGLEKDGSALETANKECIAIAEKRSSVEKEIADLEDKLKRACEMHNQLGTDMDILKRSRDDLQN
;
A
#
# COMPACT_ATOMS: atom_id res chain seq x y z
N MET A 1 74.34 -27.15 -22.68
CA MET A 1 73.59 -27.12 -21.41
C MET A 1 72.86 -25.80 -21.34
N LEU A 2 71.63 -25.78 -21.86
CA LEU A 2 70.67 -24.69 -21.68
C LEU A 2 69.48 -25.33 -20.98
N GLY A 3 69.12 -24.80 -19.82
CA GLY A 3 67.92 -25.15 -19.06
C GLY A 3 66.87 -24.06 -19.25
N ASP A 4 65.63 -24.50 -19.31
CA ASP A 4 64.43 -23.86 -19.82
C ASP A 4 63.93 -22.55 -19.18
N ALA A 5 62.99 -21.95 -19.93
CA ALA A 5 61.75 -21.28 -19.51
C ALA A 5 61.72 -19.74 -19.55
N PHE A 6 61.30 -19.23 -20.72
CA PHE A 6 60.50 -18.01 -20.83
C PHE A 6 59.18 -18.35 -21.52
N GLN A 7 58.07 -18.31 -20.79
CA GLN A 7 56.73 -18.33 -21.35
C GLN A 7 55.87 -17.33 -20.60
N ALA A 8 55.43 -16.29 -21.30
CA ALA A 8 54.54 -15.25 -20.79
C ALA A 8 53.08 -15.77 -20.72
N PRO A 9 52.29 -15.43 -19.69
CA PRO A 9 50.86 -15.73 -19.70
C PRO A 9 50.08 -14.65 -20.47
N VAL A 10 49.32 -15.08 -21.48
CA VAL A 10 48.23 -14.34 -22.12
C VAL A 10 47.01 -14.37 -21.21
N PRO A 11 46.24 -13.27 -21.04
CA PRO A 11 45.04 -13.28 -20.23
C PRO A 11 43.86 -13.83 -21.03
N GLY A 12 43.32 -14.95 -20.59
CA GLY A 12 42.05 -15.48 -21.08
C GLY A 12 42.01 -17.00 -21.08
N GLN A 13 41.42 -17.60 -20.06
CA GLN A 13 40.39 -18.65 -20.15
C GLN A 13 40.11 -19.20 -18.75
N GLY A 14 38.82 -19.24 -18.42
CA GLY A 14 38.30 -19.50 -17.10
C GLY A 14 38.72 -20.85 -16.54
N LYS A 15 39.04 -20.84 -15.24
CA LYS A 15 38.94 -22.01 -14.39
C LYS A 15 37.79 -21.81 -13.42
N GLU A 16 36.95 -22.84 -13.40
CA GLU A 16 35.84 -23.08 -12.51
C GLU A 16 36.22 -22.80 -11.05
N LEU A 17 35.44 -21.93 -10.42
CA LEU A 17 35.14 -22.05 -9.00
C LEU A 17 33.64 -22.32 -8.91
N ASP A 18 33.33 -23.60 -9.09
CA ASP A 18 32.10 -24.15 -8.56
C ASP A 18 32.18 -24.13 -7.02
N LYS A 19 31.03 -23.90 -6.38
CA LYS A 19 30.79 -23.83 -4.92
C LYS A 19 31.03 -22.49 -4.22
N MET A 20 30.13 -21.54 -4.44
CA MET A 20 29.59 -20.74 -3.33
C MET A 20 28.07 -20.73 -3.41
N GLY A 21 27.45 -21.28 -2.37
CA GLY A 21 26.01 -21.43 -2.26
C GLY A 21 25.29 -20.08 -2.19
N PRO A 22 23.98 -20.05 -2.50
CA PRO A 22 23.20 -18.85 -2.30
C PRO A 22 23.17 -18.52 -0.80
N LEU A 23 23.69 -17.33 -0.44
CA LEU A 23 23.49 -16.72 0.86
C LEU A 23 21.99 -16.50 1.04
N ALA A 24 21.38 -17.40 1.80
CA ALA A 24 20.01 -17.31 2.26
C ALA A 24 19.90 -16.14 3.27
N ILE A 25 19.22 -15.07 2.88
CA ILE A 25 18.52 -14.19 3.81
C ILE A 25 17.04 -14.48 3.59
N GLY A 26 16.40 -15.08 4.58
CA GLY A 26 14.96 -15.33 4.54
C GLY A 26 14.54 -16.47 5.44
N ASN A 27 14.28 -16.14 6.71
CA ASN A 27 13.60 -17.03 7.63
C ASN A 27 12.27 -17.47 7.02
N ARG A 28 12.17 -18.78 6.83
CA ARG A 28 11.00 -19.52 6.40
C ARG A 28 10.02 -19.58 7.58
N LEU A 29 8.98 -18.75 7.56
CA LEU A 29 7.69 -19.12 8.14
C LEU A 29 6.92 -19.82 7.03
N GLU A 30 6.46 -21.04 7.33
CA GLU A 30 5.73 -21.89 6.41
C GLU A 30 4.32 -21.36 6.18
N SER A 31 3.94 -21.10 4.93
CA SER A 31 2.56 -21.28 4.48
C SER A 31 2.51 -21.45 2.96
N ASN A 32 1.90 -22.56 2.57
CA ASN A 32 1.61 -22.98 1.20
C ASN A 32 0.84 -21.90 0.41
N HIS A 33 1.18 -21.70 -0.86
CA HIS A 33 0.25 -21.74 -2.01
C HIS A 33 0.89 -21.21 -3.32
N SER A 34 1.00 -22.14 -4.29
CA SER A 34 0.78 -22.00 -5.75
C SER A 34 1.39 -20.83 -6.56
N GLU A 35 2.36 -21.22 -7.39
CA GLU A 35 2.41 -21.05 -8.86
C GLU A 35 2.17 -19.66 -9.50
N GLY A 36 3.27 -19.05 -9.94
CA GLY A 36 3.53 -18.87 -11.37
C GLY A 36 2.79 -17.76 -12.13
N ARG A 37 3.44 -16.59 -12.30
CA ARG A 37 3.58 -15.96 -13.63
C ARG A 37 4.57 -14.79 -13.60
N ALA A 38 5.64 -14.93 -14.38
CA ALA A 38 6.49 -13.81 -14.77
C ALA A 38 5.70 -12.87 -15.68
N ILE A 39 5.72 -11.56 -15.39
CA ILE A 39 5.23 -10.53 -16.30
C ILE A 39 6.45 -9.71 -16.74
N ASN A 40 6.90 -10.00 -17.95
CA ASN A 40 7.87 -9.17 -18.68
C ASN A 40 7.20 -7.86 -19.10
N LEU A 41 7.89 -6.76 -18.85
CA LEU A 41 7.56 -5.41 -19.32
C LEU A 41 7.96 -5.28 -20.80
N SER A 42 7.00 -5.01 -21.68
CA SER A 42 7.25 -4.48 -23.01
C SER A 42 6.23 -3.41 -23.36
N SER A 43 6.72 -2.19 -23.49
CA SER A 43 6.06 -1.01 -24.04
C SER A 43 5.82 -1.15 -25.54
N SER A 44 4.62 -0.77 -26.00
CA SER A 44 4.41 -0.32 -27.38
C SER A 44 3.27 0.69 -27.47
N THR A 45 3.67 1.82 -28.02
CA THR A 45 2.92 2.97 -28.51
C THR A 45 1.82 2.58 -29.51
N SER A 46 0.62 3.14 -29.35
CA SER A 46 -0.27 3.40 -30.49
C SER A 46 -1.22 4.56 -30.20
N GLN A 47 -1.29 5.45 -31.18
CA GLN A 47 -2.04 6.70 -31.21
C GLN A 47 -3.55 6.47 -31.13
N ARG A 48 -4.28 7.36 -30.45
CA ARG A 48 -5.46 8.06 -30.99
C ARG A 48 -5.99 9.11 -30.00
N SER A 49 -6.04 10.34 -30.49
CA SER A 49 -6.99 11.43 -30.17
C SER A 49 -7.36 11.64 -28.70
N ILE A 50 -6.81 12.73 -28.15
CA ILE A 50 -7.27 13.39 -26.93
C ILE A 50 -8.71 13.89 -27.18
N SER A 51 -9.70 13.21 -26.61
CA SER A 51 -10.93 13.87 -26.18
C SER A 51 -11.09 13.62 -24.68
N VAL A 52 -11.22 14.73 -23.98
CA VAL A 52 -11.33 14.81 -22.52
C VAL A 52 -12.51 13.95 -22.04
N PRO A 53 -12.34 13.05 -21.06
CA PRO A 53 -13.48 12.38 -20.47
C PRO A 53 -14.24 13.36 -19.56
N HIS A 54 -15.38 13.83 -20.08
CA HIS A 54 -16.50 14.46 -19.37
C HIS A 54 -17.17 13.50 -18.36
N SER A 55 -16.40 12.75 -17.56
CA SER A 55 -16.92 11.67 -16.70
C SER A 55 -17.16 12.06 -15.24
N VAL A 56 -16.94 13.33 -14.85
CA VAL A 56 -17.22 13.79 -13.47
C VAL A 56 -18.56 14.53 -13.35
N GLU A 57 -19.11 15.06 -14.45
CA GLU A 57 -20.38 15.82 -14.38
C GLU A 57 -21.66 14.99 -14.49
N VAL A 58 -21.60 13.73 -14.96
CA VAL A 58 -22.82 12.91 -15.16
C VAL A 58 -23.31 12.30 -13.83
N ALA A 59 -22.43 12.01 -12.88
CA ALA A 59 -22.84 11.48 -11.57
C ALA A 59 -23.50 12.55 -10.67
N ALA A 60 -23.13 13.84 -10.83
CA ALA A 60 -23.67 14.92 -10.00
C ALA A 60 -25.05 15.43 -10.47
N ARG A 61 -25.42 15.24 -11.75
CA ARG A 61 -26.73 15.71 -12.25
C ARG A 61 -27.89 14.75 -11.96
N LEU A 62 -27.62 13.49 -11.60
CA LEU A 62 -28.67 12.54 -11.22
C LEU A 62 -29.14 12.69 -9.76
N MET A 63 -28.41 13.43 -8.92
CA MET A 63 -28.81 13.69 -7.53
C MET A 63 -29.48 15.05 -7.31
N LEU A 64 -29.54 15.90 -8.33
CA LEU A 64 -30.15 17.24 -8.25
C LEU A 64 -31.47 17.39 -9.02
N GLN A 65 -31.93 16.33 -9.70
CA GLN A 65 -33.20 16.35 -10.45
C GLN A 65 -34.39 15.76 -9.69
N ASP A 66 -34.18 15.17 -8.51
CA ASP A 66 -35.25 14.49 -7.74
C ASP A 66 -35.71 15.27 -6.49
N GLN A 67 -35.36 16.55 -6.37
CA GLN A 67 -35.80 17.40 -5.24
C GLN A 67 -36.58 18.66 -5.61
N LYS A 68 -36.94 18.88 -6.88
CA LYS A 68 -37.82 20.02 -7.23
C LYS A 68 -38.85 19.62 -8.27
N LYS A 69 -40.13 19.69 -7.86
CA LYS A 69 -41.38 19.20 -8.48
C LYS A 69 -41.67 17.78 -7.98
N VAL A 70 -42.70 17.51 -7.19
CA VAL A 70 -44.10 17.89 -7.40
C VAL A 70 -44.82 17.89 -6.05
N PHE A 71 -45.24 19.06 -5.57
CA PHE A 71 -46.45 19.20 -4.75
C PHE A 71 -46.96 20.62 -4.96
N ASP A 72 -47.80 20.78 -5.99
CA ASP A 72 -48.96 21.68 -5.90
C ASP A 72 -49.99 21.31 -7.00
N THR A 73 -51.01 20.60 -6.53
CA THR A 73 -52.44 20.91 -6.69
C THR A 73 -52.99 21.23 -8.09
N THR A 74 -53.63 20.25 -8.74
CA THR A 74 -55.07 20.26 -9.18
C THR A 74 -55.37 19.09 -10.13
N ILE A 75 -55.89 17.98 -9.63
CA ILE A 75 -56.72 17.06 -10.43
C ILE A 75 -57.84 16.50 -9.54
N SER A 76 -59.07 16.79 -9.95
CA SER A 76 -60.33 16.23 -9.46
C SER A 76 -60.36 14.68 -9.59
N PRO A 77 -61.26 13.98 -8.87
CA PRO A 77 -60.98 12.66 -8.32
C PRO A 77 -61.09 11.52 -9.36
N PRO A 78 -60.23 10.50 -9.33
CA PRO A 78 -60.56 9.23 -9.94
C PRO A 78 -61.58 8.51 -9.05
N GLN A 79 -62.66 8.05 -9.67
CA GLN A 79 -63.77 7.36 -9.03
C GLN A 79 -63.30 6.28 -8.04
N LYS A 80 -63.85 6.34 -6.82
CA LYS A 80 -63.74 5.29 -5.81
C LYS A 80 -64.17 3.94 -6.40
N LYS A 81 -63.23 3.09 -6.78
CA LYS A 81 -63.45 1.65 -6.60
C LYS A 81 -63.34 1.41 -5.11
N HIS A 82 -64.46 1.03 -4.51
CA HIS A 82 -64.57 0.70 -3.10
C HIS A 82 -63.68 -0.53 -2.84
N VAL A 83 -62.41 -0.31 -2.53
CA VAL A 83 -61.61 -1.31 -1.81
C VAL A 83 -62.15 -1.26 -0.38
N PRO A 84 -62.68 -2.36 0.19
CA PRO A 84 -63.05 -2.38 1.58
C PRO A 84 -61.79 -2.04 2.38
N ALA A 85 -61.86 -1.04 3.26
CA ALA A 85 -60.85 -0.89 4.29
C ALA A 85 -60.68 -2.26 4.97
N PRO A 86 -59.45 -2.73 5.24
CA PRO A 86 -59.29 -3.89 6.09
C PRO A 86 -59.95 -3.54 7.41
N SER A 87 -61.09 -4.18 7.67
CA SER A 87 -61.83 -4.01 8.91
C SER A 87 -60.83 -4.16 10.05
N GLU A 88 -60.65 -3.13 10.87
CA GLU A 88 -59.99 -3.29 12.15
C GLU A 88 -60.83 -4.27 12.95
N ILE A 89 -60.44 -5.54 12.92
CA ILE A 89 -61.03 -6.58 13.75
C ILE A 89 -60.63 -6.22 15.17
N THR A 90 -61.48 -5.42 15.82
CA THR A 90 -61.37 -5.10 17.23
C THR A 90 -61.91 -6.32 17.97
N VAL A 91 -61.10 -7.38 18.04
CA VAL A 91 -61.40 -8.52 18.91
C VAL A 91 -61.24 -8.01 20.33
N VAL A 92 -62.35 -7.74 21.01
CA VAL A 92 -62.38 -7.54 22.46
C VAL A 92 -62.35 -8.95 23.07
N PRO A 93 -61.22 -9.43 23.59
CA PRO A 93 -61.14 -10.77 24.13
C PRO A 93 -61.97 -10.84 25.42
N GLU A 94 -62.73 -11.92 25.61
CA GLU A 94 -63.33 -12.23 26.91
C GLU A 94 -62.27 -12.22 28.02
N THR A 95 -62.66 -11.90 29.26
CA THR A 95 -61.77 -11.66 30.41
C THR A 95 -60.74 -12.78 30.65
N ALA A 96 -61.07 -14.03 30.33
CA ALA A 96 -60.15 -15.18 30.40
C ALA A 96 -59.06 -15.17 29.31
N VAL A 97 -59.39 -14.72 28.09
CA VAL A 97 -58.46 -14.65 26.95
C VAL A 97 -57.49 -13.47 27.08
N LYS A 98 -57.94 -12.38 27.71
CA LYS A 98 -57.12 -11.20 28.00
C LYS A 98 -55.88 -11.54 28.84
N GLY A 99 -56.04 -12.35 29.88
CA GLY A 99 -54.93 -12.74 30.75
C GLY A 99 -53.86 -13.60 30.05
N ILE A 100 -54.27 -14.43 29.09
CA ILE A 100 -53.34 -15.25 28.28
C ILE A 100 -52.56 -14.35 27.31
N LEU A 101 -53.25 -13.43 26.63
CA LEU A 101 -52.63 -12.46 25.72
C LEU A 101 -51.64 -11.52 26.43
N GLU A 102 -52.01 -10.99 27.61
CA GLU A 102 -51.12 -10.15 28.42
C GLU A 102 -49.85 -10.90 28.85
N ARG A 103 -49.97 -12.18 29.22
CA ARG A 103 -48.83 -13.02 29.61
C ARG A 103 -47.92 -13.34 28.41
N GLY A 104 -48.49 -13.68 27.27
CA GLY A 104 -47.74 -13.89 26.02
C GLY A 104 -47.02 -12.63 25.55
N LEU A 105 -47.67 -11.47 25.66
CA LEU A 105 -47.06 -10.17 25.37
C LEU A 105 -45.89 -9.86 26.31
N MET A 106 -46.07 -10.09 27.61
CA MET A 106 -44.99 -9.91 28.59
C MET A 106 -43.78 -10.79 28.21
N MET A 107 -44.02 -12.07 27.90
CA MET A 107 -42.96 -12.98 27.46
C MET A 107 -42.25 -12.51 26.18
N ALA A 108 -42.99 -11.99 25.19
CA ALA A 108 -42.41 -11.45 23.97
C ALA A 108 -41.55 -10.20 24.23
N THR A 109 -42.02 -9.27 25.08
CA THR A 109 -41.26 -8.07 25.45
C THR A 109 -40.00 -8.40 26.24
N THR A 110 -40.08 -9.33 27.21
CA THR A 110 -38.91 -9.81 27.95
C THR A 110 -37.96 -10.61 27.07
N GLY A 111 -38.50 -11.39 26.13
CA GLY A 111 -37.73 -12.15 25.15
C GLY A 111 -36.90 -11.21 24.29
N LEU A 112 -37.52 -10.20 23.68
CA LEU A 112 -36.82 -9.22 22.85
C LEU A 112 -35.69 -8.52 23.61
N LEU A 113 -35.95 -8.01 24.81
CA LEU A 113 -34.94 -7.35 25.64
C LEU A 113 -33.80 -8.30 26.04
N LYS A 114 -34.11 -9.58 26.28
CA LYS A 114 -33.12 -10.61 26.58
C LYS A 114 -32.25 -10.89 25.36
N THR A 115 -32.85 -11.12 24.20
CA THR A 115 -32.12 -11.36 22.94
C THR A 115 -31.20 -10.19 22.59
N MET A 116 -31.66 -8.95 22.78
CA MET A 116 -30.83 -7.75 22.55
C MET A 116 -29.64 -7.64 23.51
N LYS A 117 -29.77 -8.15 24.75
CA LYS A 117 -28.68 -8.17 25.72
C LYS A 117 -27.67 -9.28 25.49
N GLU A 118 -28.13 -10.41 24.96
CA GLU A 118 -27.30 -11.59 24.70
C GLU A 118 -26.65 -11.56 23.31
N ALA A 119 -27.18 -10.75 22.39
CA ALA A 119 -26.62 -10.57 21.05
C ALA A 119 -25.32 -9.77 21.06
N ALA A 120 -24.47 -10.05 20.07
CA ALA A 120 -23.32 -9.21 19.77
C ALA A 120 -23.77 -7.78 19.44
N PHE A 121 -22.99 -6.77 19.85
CA PHE A 121 -23.31 -5.36 19.64
C PHE A 121 -23.56 -5.00 18.17
N ALA A 122 -22.86 -5.63 17.23
CA ALA A 122 -23.07 -5.47 15.79
C ALA A 122 -24.47 -5.91 15.31
N ASP A 123 -25.15 -6.81 16.04
CA ASP A 123 -26.44 -7.37 15.67
C ASP A 123 -27.63 -6.76 16.43
N VAL A 124 -27.37 -6.02 17.52
CA VAL A 124 -28.40 -5.34 18.33
C VAL A 124 -29.31 -4.48 17.46
N ASP A 125 -28.77 -3.85 16.43
CA ASP A 125 -29.52 -2.97 15.53
C ASP A 125 -30.41 -3.70 14.52
N LYS A 126 -30.08 -4.95 14.20
CA LYS A 126 -30.95 -5.84 13.44
C LYS A 126 -32.13 -6.28 14.30
N ILE A 127 -31.87 -6.62 15.55
CA ILE A 127 -32.90 -7.05 16.51
C ILE A 127 -33.83 -5.89 16.89
N ALA A 128 -33.29 -4.68 17.05
CA ALA A 128 -34.08 -3.47 17.34
C ALA A 128 -35.12 -3.16 16.24
N ARG A 129 -34.85 -3.54 14.98
CA ARG A 129 -35.78 -3.36 13.86
C ARG A 129 -37.05 -4.21 13.97
N GLU A 130 -37.03 -5.27 14.78
CA GLU A 130 -38.20 -6.13 15.02
C GLU A 130 -39.10 -5.58 16.14
N ALA A 131 -38.57 -4.69 17.00
CA ALA A 131 -39.28 -4.11 18.14
C ALA A 131 -40.61 -3.41 17.80
N PRO A 132 -40.77 -2.70 16.65
CA PRO A 132 -42.05 -2.11 16.26
C PRO A 132 -43.21 -3.10 16.09
N LEU A 133 -42.93 -4.38 15.81
CA LEU A 133 -43.95 -5.43 15.78
C LEU A 133 -44.51 -5.66 17.19
N VAL A 134 -43.62 -5.72 18.18
CA VAL A 134 -44.00 -5.89 19.59
C VAL A 134 -44.77 -4.68 20.09
N TYR A 135 -44.36 -3.45 19.75
CA TYR A 135 -45.09 -2.23 20.14
C TYR A 135 -46.52 -2.19 19.62
N ARG A 136 -46.74 -2.59 18.35
CA ARG A 136 -48.07 -2.69 17.77
C ARG A 136 -48.96 -3.67 18.54
N CYS A 137 -48.44 -4.84 18.88
CA CYS A 137 -49.16 -5.82 19.69
C CYS A 137 -49.54 -5.28 21.08
N VAL A 138 -48.63 -4.56 21.75
CA VAL A 138 -48.91 -3.90 23.04
C VAL A 138 -50.05 -2.88 22.90
N LYS A 139 -50.00 -2.03 21.87
CA LYS A 139 -51.02 -1.00 21.62
C LYS A 139 -52.39 -1.62 21.31
N HIS A 140 -52.45 -2.67 20.50
CA HIS A 140 -53.72 -3.37 20.19
C HIS A 140 -54.40 -3.97 21.42
N LEU A 141 -53.63 -4.36 22.43
CA LEU A 141 -54.14 -4.84 23.72
C LEU A 141 -54.46 -3.71 24.72
N LYS A 142 -54.52 -2.46 24.26
CA LYS A 142 -54.67 -1.24 25.08
C LYS A 142 -53.58 -1.06 26.14
N GLY A 143 -52.42 -1.67 25.94
CA GLY A 143 -51.24 -1.50 26.80
C GLY A 143 -50.44 -0.25 26.43
N ASN A 144 -49.59 0.19 27.37
CA ASN A 144 -48.67 1.30 27.15
C ASN A 144 -47.28 0.78 26.73
N SER A 145 -46.89 1.03 25.46
CA SER A 145 -45.60 0.59 24.90
C SER A 145 -44.44 1.57 25.12
N THR A 146 -44.71 2.78 25.63
CA THR A 146 -43.77 3.92 25.60
C THR A 146 -42.47 3.60 26.34
N ARG A 147 -42.56 3.02 27.54
CA ARG A 147 -41.38 2.65 28.34
C ARG A 147 -40.50 1.59 27.68
N LEU A 148 -41.10 0.64 26.97
CA LEU A 148 -40.35 -0.38 26.24
C LEU A 148 -39.64 0.23 25.03
N GLN A 149 -40.35 1.11 24.32
CA GLN A 149 -39.82 1.83 23.18
C GLN A 149 -38.61 2.69 23.57
N GLU A 150 -38.74 3.52 24.61
CA GLU A 150 -37.63 4.31 25.15
C GLU A 150 -36.42 3.45 25.53
N LYS A 151 -36.66 2.28 26.15
CA LYS A 151 -35.59 1.39 26.59
C LYS A 151 -34.84 0.75 25.42
N ILE A 152 -35.55 0.33 24.38
CA ILE A 152 -34.96 -0.27 23.18
C ILE A 152 -34.22 0.78 22.36
N GLU A 153 -34.81 1.96 22.18
CA GLU A 153 -34.19 3.08 21.47
C GLU A 153 -32.94 3.57 22.21
N SER A 154 -33.01 3.73 23.54
CA SER A 154 -31.86 4.10 24.37
C SER A 154 -30.75 3.05 24.28
N TYR A 155 -31.07 1.76 24.40
CA TYR A 155 -30.07 0.70 24.33
C TYR A 155 -29.43 0.61 22.93
N SER A 156 -30.22 0.66 21.85
CA SER A 156 -29.71 0.69 20.48
C SER A 156 -28.80 1.90 20.25
N ALA A 157 -29.17 3.09 20.74
CA ALA A 157 -28.35 4.29 20.62
C ALA A 157 -27.00 4.16 21.35
N VAL A 158 -26.99 3.61 22.57
CA VAL A 158 -25.76 3.38 23.34
C VAL A 158 -24.86 2.36 22.63
N VAL A 159 -25.43 1.26 22.16
CA VAL A 159 -24.66 0.22 21.45
C VAL A 159 -24.06 0.78 20.15
N LYS A 160 -24.80 1.59 19.39
CA LYS A 160 -24.26 2.30 18.21
C LYS A 160 -23.08 3.19 18.56
N ALA A 161 -23.24 4.02 19.60
CA ALA A 161 -22.18 4.93 20.02
C ALA A 161 -20.92 4.15 20.45
N PHE A 162 -21.11 3.01 21.12
CA PHE A 162 -20.02 2.13 21.49
C PHE A 162 -19.31 1.53 20.27
N CYS A 163 -20.03 0.95 19.31
CA CYS A 163 -19.44 0.41 18.08
C CYS A 163 -18.65 1.49 17.30
N LEU A 164 -19.21 2.70 17.17
CA LEU A 164 -18.52 3.81 16.52
C LEU A 164 -17.23 4.21 17.25
N LEU A 165 -17.23 4.14 18.59
CA LEU A 165 -16.05 4.43 19.38
C LEU A 165 -14.98 3.32 19.24
N GLU A 166 -15.38 2.05 19.19
CA GLU A 166 -14.47 0.93 18.90
C GLU A 166 -13.84 1.06 17.51
N GLU A 167 -14.63 1.42 16.50
CA GLU A 167 -14.12 1.68 15.14
C GLU A 167 -13.13 2.85 15.14
N ALA A 168 -13.48 3.97 15.78
CA ALA A 168 -12.61 5.14 15.84
C ALA A 168 -11.30 4.88 16.59
N THR A 169 -11.34 4.12 17.68
CA THR A 169 -10.14 3.74 18.43
C THR A 169 -9.25 2.76 17.66
N SER A 170 -9.86 1.81 16.95
CA SER A 170 -9.13 0.89 16.07
C SER A 170 -8.44 1.63 14.91
N GLU A 171 -9.15 2.59 14.29
CA GLU A 171 -8.58 3.42 13.22
C GLU A 171 -7.48 4.33 13.75
N HIS A 172 -7.63 4.89 14.95
CA HIS A 172 -6.59 5.69 15.59
C HIS A 172 -5.33 4.87 15.87
N GLN A 173 -5.48 3.65 16.39
CA GLN A 173 -4.35 2.74 16.61
C GLN A 173 -3.64 2.40 15.30
N ARG A 174 -4.40 2.13 14.23
CA ARG A 174 -3.83 1.89 12.91
C ARG A 174 -3.07 3.09 12.39
N CYS A 175 -3.59 4.30 12.57
CA CYS A 175 -2.88 5.53 12.20
C CYS A 175 -1.56 5.67 12.95
N ASP A 176 -1.55 5.37 14.25
CA ASP A 176 -0.34 5.40 15.06
C ASP A 176 0.70 4.38 14.59
N ASP A 177 0.26 3.17 14.24
CA ASP A 177 1.15 2.13 13.72
C ASP A 177 1.77 2.55 12.37
N ILE A 178 0.99 3.13 11.46
CA ILE A 178 1.48 3.70 10.20
C ILE A 178 2.48 4.83 10.45
N ASN A 179 2.20 5.72 11.41
CA ASN A 179 3.12 6.80 11.74
C ASN A 179 4.46 6.29 12.29
N ARG A 180 4.44 5.20 13.07
CA ARG A 180 5.68 4.55 13.53
C ARG A 180 6.46 3.94 12.38
N GLU A 181 5.79 3.28 11.43
CA GLU A 181 6.42 2.71 10.24
C GLU A 181 7.09 3.80 9.39
N ILE A 182 6.37 4.90 9.11
CA ILE A 182 6.92 6.05 8.37
C ILE A 182 8.14 6.62 9.09
N ALA A 183 8.11 6.71 10.43
CA ALA A 183 9.24 7.23 11.20
C ALA A 183 10.49 6.33 11.06
N LEU A 184 10.31 5.01 11.10
CA LEU A 184 11.40 4.04 10.91
C LEU A 184 11.96 4.08 9.49
N GLU A 185 11.11 4.14 8.47
CA GLU A 185 11.54 4.27 7.08
C GLU A 185 12.31 5.57 6.85
N ARG A 186 11.85 6.68 7.45
CA ARG A 186 12.53 7.97 7.36
C ARG A 186 13.93 7.92 7.97
N GLU A 187 14.07 7.29 9.13
CA GLU A 187 15.38 7.09 9.77
C GLU A 187 16.30 6.23 8.90
N GLY A 188 15.77 5.18 8.26
CA GLY A 188 16.49 4.36 7.29
C GLY A 188 17.00 5.18 6.10
N LEU A 189 16.12 5.96 5.48
CA LEU A 189 16.47 6.84 4.35
C LEU A 189 17.52 7.89 4.72
N GLU A 190 17.47 8.44 5.93
CA GLU A 190 18.47 9.41 6.40
C GLU A 190 19.85 8.75 6.54
N LYS A 191 19.91 7.54 7.10
CA LYS A 191 21.16 6.75 7.21
C LYS A 191 21.71 6.41 5.83
N ASP A 192 20.87 5.93 4.93
CA ASP A 192 21.27 5.58 3.56
C ASP A 192 21.73 6.81 2.78
N GLY A 193 21.05 7.95 2.96
CA GLY A 193 21.46 9.23 2.39
C GLY A 193 22.84 9.68 2.87
N SER A 194 23.11 9.57 4.17
CA SER A 194 24.43 9.87 4.74
C SER A 194 25.52 8.92 4.25
N ALA A 195 25.20 7.63 4.10
CA ALA A 195 26.13 6.64 3.57
C ALA A 195 26.46 6.94 2.09
N LEU A 196 25.45 7.29 1.30
CA LEU A 196 25.62 7.68 -0.10
C LEU A 196 26.47 8.95 -0.23
N GLU A 197 26.26 9.96 0.60
CA GLU A 197 27.07 11.18 0.60
C GLU A 197 28.55 10.88 0.90
N THR A 198 28.79 9.98 1.86
CA THR A 198 30.15 9.54 2.23
C THR A 198 30.81 8.80 1.08
N ALA A 199 30.13 7.82 0.48
CA ALA A 199 30.62 7.07 -0.67
C ALA A 199 30.90 7.98 -1.87
N ASN A 200 30.10 9.03 -2.08
CA ASN A 200 30.32 9.99 -3.14
C ASN A 200 31.58 10.83 -2.90
N LYS A 201 31.82 11.28 -1.66
CA LYS A 201 33.06 12.00 -1.29
C LYS A 201 34.30 11.12 -1.50
N GLU A 202 34.22 9.84 -1.16
CA GLU A 202 35.29 8.87 -1.40
C GLU A 202 35.56 8.68 -2.90
N CYS A 203 34.51 8.55 -3.72
CA CYS A 203 34.64 8.47 -5.17
C CYS A 203 35.37 9.69 -5.76
N ILE A 204 35.01 10.90 -5.31
CA ILE A 204 35.67 12.14 -5.74
C ILE A 204 37.15 12.11 -5.36
N ALA A 205 37.47 11.76 -4.10
CA ALA A 205 38.86 11.69 -3.65
C ALA A 205 39.70 10.65 -4.42
N ILE A 206 39.09 9.52 -4.80
CA ILE A 206 39.74 8.50 -5.65
C ILE A 206 39.97 9.05 -7.06
N ALA A 207 39.00 9.75 -7.64
CA ALA A 207 39.13 10.36 -8.97
C ALA A 207 40.25 11.42 -9.01
N GLU A 208 40.35 12.25 -7.98
CA GLU A 208 41.42 13.25 -7.84
C GLU A 208 42.80 12.59 -7.74
N LYS A 209 42.93 11.56 -6.88
CA LYS A 209 44.17 10.79 -6.76
C LYS A 209 44.56 10.14 -8.08
N ARG A 210 43.59 9.53 -8.78
CA ARG A 210 43.81 8.93 -10.09
C ARG A 210 44.34 9.96 -11.09
N SER A 211 43.74 11.14 -11.16
CA SER A 211 44.21 12.21 -12.05
C SER A 211 45.65 12.65 -11.71
N SER A 212 46.00 12.71 -10.43
CA SER A 212 47.37 13.01 -10.01
C SER A 212 48.37 11.94 -10.47
N VAL A 213 48.03 10.67 -10.31
CA VAL A 213 48.87 9.54 -10.75
C VAL A 213 49.03 9.54 -12.28
N GLU A 214 47.95 9.79 -13.03
CA GLU A 214 48.00 9.88 -14.49
C GLU A 214 48.96 10.99 -14.96
N LYS A 215 48.99 12.14 -14.27
CA LYS A 215 49.95 13.21 -14.55
C LYS A 215 51.39 12.79 -14.25
N GLU A 216 51.62 12.13 -13.12
CA GLU A 216 52.96 11.64 -12.76
C GLU A 216 53.48 10.61 -13.75
N ILE A 217 52.62 9.71 -14.24
CA ILE A 217 52.97 8.76 -15.29
C ILE A 217 53.38 9.52 -16.57
N ALA A 218 52.59 10.50 -17.01
CA ALA A 218 52.92 11.29 -18.20
C ALA A 218 54.26 12.04 -18.04
N ASP A 219 54.52 12.64 -16.88
CA ASP A 219 55.79 13.31 -16.59
C ASP A 219 56.99 12.34 -16.62
N LEU A 220 56.79 11.11 -16.12
CA LEU A 220 57.81 10.06 -16.15
C LEU A 220 58.06 9.54 -17.57
N GLU A 221 57.01 9.38 -18.37
CA GLU A 221 57.12 9.01 -19.79
C GLU A 221 57.91 10.07 -20.58
N ASP A 222 57.65 11.35 -20.34
CA ASP A 222 58.39 12.46 -20.96
C ASP A 222 59.87 12.51 -20.52
N LYS A 223 60.15 12.20 -19.26
CA LYS A 223 61.54 12.10 -18.75
C LYS A 223 62.25 10.90 -19.38
N LEU A 224 61.59 9.75 -19.47
CA LEU A 224 62.15 8.55 -20.09
C LEU A 224 62.45 8.79 -21.57
N LYS A 225 61.54 9.42 -22.31
CA LYS A 225 61.73 9.77 -23.71
C LYS A 225 62.97 10.64 -23.91
N ARG A 226 63.12 11.70 -23.12
CA ARG A 226 64.31 12.57 -23.15
C ARG A 226 65.60 11.82 -22.81
N ALA A 227 65.56 10.92 -21.82
CA ALA A 227 66.72 10.09 -21.48
C ALA A 227 67.12 9.15 -22.63
N CYS A 228 66.15 8.54 -23.31
CA CYS A 228 66.38 7.72 -24.50
C CYS A 228 66.98 8.54 -25.66
N GLU A 229 66.45 9.75 -25.91
CA GLU A 229 66.98 10.67 -26.93
C GLU A 229 68.45 11.04 -26.65
N MET A 230 68.77 11.42 -25.40
CA MET A 230 70.15 11.70 -24.99
C MET A 230 71.07 10.49 -25.12
N HIS A 231 70.60 9.29 -24.73
CA HIS A 231 71.36 8.05 -24.88
C HIS A 231 71.69 7.76 -26.34
N ASN A 232 70.72 7.93 -27.24
CA ASN A 232 70.91 7.74 -28.68
C ASN A 232 71.90 8.77 -29.27
N GLN A 233 71.82 10.03 -28.82
CA GLN A 233 72.78 11.06 -29.22
C GLN A 233 74.20 10.72 -28.77
N LEU A 234 74.38 10.36 -27.50
CA LEU A 234 75.66 9.92 -26.94
C LEU A 234 76.24 8.71 -27.69
N GLY A 235 75.40 7.74 -28.05
CA GLY A 235 75.81 6.59 -28.87
C GLY A 235 76.33 7.04 -30.25
N THR A 236 75.62 7.97 -30.89
CA THR A 236 76.00 8.54 -32.19
C THR A 236 77.34 9.31 -32.09
N ASP A 237 77.49 10.16 -31.08
CA ASP A 237 78.71 10.94 -30.84
C ASP A 237 79.92 10.03 -30.58
N MET A 238 79.72 8.96 -29.79
CA MET A 238 80.75 7.95 -29.54
C MET A 238 81.21 7.23 -30.82
N ASP A 239 80.29 6.91 -31.73
CA ASP A 239 80.64 6.25 -32.99
C ASP A 239 81.36 7.20 -33.97
N ILE A 240 81.05 8.50 -33.94
CA ILE A 240 81.80 9.53 -34.67
C ILE A 240 83.22 9.66 -34.12
N LEU A 241 83.37 9.71 -32.79
CA LEU A 241 84.67 9.81 -32.13
C LEU A 241 85.55 8.58 -32.41
N LYS A 242 84.98 7.37 -32.37
CA LYS A 242 85.70 6.14 -32.73
C LYS A 242 86.22 6.21 -34.17
N ARG A 243 85.36 6.56 -35.14
CA ARG A 243 85.76 6.71 -36.55
C ARG A 243 86.89 7.73 -36.72
N SER A 244 86.74 8.91 -36.11
CA SER A 244 87.74 9.98 -36.18
C SER A 244 89.10 9.55 -35.59
N ARG A 245 89.08 8.78 -34.50
CA ARG A 245 90.29 8.22 -33.90
C ARG A 245 90.94 7.18 -34.83
N ASP A 246 90.14 6.30 -35.40
CA ASP A 246 90.64 5.24 -36.29
C ASP A 246 91.24 5.85 -37.58
N ASP A 247 90.68 6.96 -38.08
CA ASP A 247 91.24 7.72 -39.21
C ASP A 247 92.58 8.40 -38.89
N LEU A 248 92.80 8.83 -37.64
CA LEU A 248 94.06 9.43 -37.19
C LEU A 248 95.20 8.42 -36.97
N GLN A 249 94.87 7.13 -36.87
CA GLN A 249 95.85 6.06 -36.64
C GLN A 249 96.35 5.39 -37.93
N ASN A 250 95.74 5.70 -39.08
CA ASN A 250 96.13 5.24 -40.42
C ASN A 250 96.91 6.32 -41.18
#